data_AF-A0A345VK08-F1
#
_entry.id   AF-A0A345VK08-F1
#
_cell.length_a   1.000
_cell.length_b   1.000
_cell.length_c   1.000
_cell.angle_alpha   90.00
_cell.angle_beta   90.00
_cell.angle_gamma   90.00
#
_symmetry.space_group_name_H-M   'P 1'
#
loop_
_entity.id
_entity.type
_entity.pdbx_description
1 polymer ?
#
loop_
_entity_poly.entity_id
_entity_poly.type
_entity_poly.pdbx_seq_one_letter_code
_entity_poly.pdbx_strand_id
1 'polypeptide(L)'
;MDILNRISLSILIKETNEVSQVLLTMVSSENFFINSEISIALIPFLSSIADGWVGVYKTFGIDLEFPDINGVSFEKLLKQTRVSYKLYTDKKNNKAKKLLRSRANQRLRVLESEYNFFQKLIISLIGQCDLGVFTFSSLPYGNTSQLSIYLDNFYEMDNIHTISILQQKSQKILIQFAEILSSFLYETSKIFGEEHVTNSTKKSDIFSTQFEHKDYFYMDSKRRNILTGNLDDEIQLHLFNIYCQNNFIFYVFPKLFEKDTT
;
A
#
# COMPACT_ATOMS: atom_id res chain seq x y z
N MET A 1 -3.14 33.87 -1.77
CA MET A 1 -3.39 32.47 -2.18
C MET A 1 -4.67 32.45 -3.00
N ASP A 2 -4.65 31.90 -4.22
CA ASP A 2 -5.84 31.83 -5.08
C ASP A 2 -6.97 30.99 -4.46
N ILE A 3 -8.23 31.19 -4.88
CA ILE A 3 -9.41 30.47 -4.35
C ILE A 3 -9.23 28.96 -4.47
N LEU A 4 -8.75 28.47 -5.61
CA LEU A 4 -8.47 27.05 -5.82
C LEU A 4 -7.45 26.53 -4.80
N ASN A 5 -6.36 27.27 -4.58
CA ASN A 5 -5.33 26.88 -3.61
C ASN A 5 -5.88 26.85 -2.17
N ARG A 6 -6.82 27.75 -1.82
CA ARG A 6 -7.49 27.72 -0.51
C ARG A 6 -8.41 26.51 -0.35
N ILE A 7 -9.15 26.15 -1.40
CA ILE A 7 -10.00 24.95 -1.40
C ILE A 7 -9.14 23.70 -1.28
N SER A 8 -8.09 23.57 -2.09
CA SER A 8 -7.15 22.45 -2.03
C SER A 8 -6.49 22.32 -0.66
N LEU A 9 -6.06 23.44 -0.06
CA LEU A 9 -5.50 23.43 1.29
C LEU A 9 -6.54 23.00 2.34
N SER A 10 -7.78 23.46 2.25
CA SER A 10 -8.85 23.06 3.16
C SER A 10 -9.16 21.57 3.07
N ILE A 11 -9.18 21.00 1.86
CA ILE A 11 -9.34 19.55 1.66
C ILE A 11 -8.17 18.80 2.27
N LEU A 12 -6.93 19.23 2.00
CA LEU A 12 -5.73 18.58 2.53
C LEU A 12 -5.73 18.58 4.07
N ILE A 13 -6.12 19.68 4.71
CA ILE A 13 -6.25 19.75 6.18
C ILE A 13 -7.25 18.71 6.69
N LYS A 14 -8.42 18.58 6.06
CA LYS A 14 -9.43 17.58 6.44
C LYS A 14 -8.91 16.15 6.30
N GLU A 15 -8.33 15.83 5.15
CA GLU A 15 -7.72 14.51 4.88
C GLU A 15 -6.61 14.18 5.89
N THR A 16 -5.86 15.20 6.33
CA THR A 16 -4.78 15.05 7.32
C THR A 16 -5.31 14.79 8.72
N ASN A 17 -6.39 15.47 9.12
CA ASN A 17 -7.05 15.22 10.39
C ASN A 17 -7.63 13.81 10.44
N GLU A 18 -8.33 13.40 9.38
CA GLU A 18 -8.86 12.06 9.19
C GLU A 18 -7.76 10.99 9.32
N VAL A 19 -6.67 11.15 8.58
CA VAL A 19 -5.56 10.20 8.63
C VAL A 19 -4.84 10.20 9.98
N SER A 20 -4.67 11.37 10.60
CA SER A 20 -4.10 11.46 11.95
C SER A 20 -4.93 10.68 12.96
N GLN A 21 -6.26 10.74 12.86
CA GLN A 21 -7.16 9.95 13.69
C GLN A 21 -6.96 8.44 13.45
N VAL A 22 -6.92 8.00 12.18
CA VAL A 22 -6.67 6.59 11.82
C VAL A 22 -5.34 6.10 12.41
N LEU A 23 -4.27 6.89 12.27
CA LEU A 23 -2.94 6.55 12.81
C LEU A 23 -2.98 6.43 14.34
N LEU A 24 -3.66 7.35 15.04
CA LEU A 24 -3.85 7.28 16.49
C LEU A 24 -4.65 6.03 16.90
N THR A 25 -5.78 5.76 16.23
CA THR A 25 -6.58 4.55 16.48
C THR A 25 -5.76 3.27 16.30
N MET A 26 -4.94 3.20 15.25
CA MET A 26 -4.04 2.06 15.02
C MET A 26 -3.06 1.90 16.17
N VAL A 27 -2.36 2.96 16.58
CA VAL A 27 -1.39 2.93 17.69
C VAL A 27 -2.07 2.58 19.02
N SER A 28 -3.27 3.11 19.28
CA SER A 28 -4.01 2.88 20.52
C SER A 28 -4.74 1.53 20.61
N SER A 29 -4.97 0.85 19.48
CA SER A 29 -5.80 -0.37 19.45
C SER A 29 -5.17 -1.61 20.10
N GLU A 30 -3.87 -1.58 20.42
CA GLU A 30 -3.04 -2.73 20.87
C GLU A 30 -3.14 -3.98 19.96
N ASN A 31 -3.88 -3.93 18.85
CA ASN A 31 -4.15 -5.06 17.98
C ASN A 31 -3.17 -5.06 16.80
N PHE A 32 -1.97 -5.54 17.07
CA PHE A 32 -0.88 -5.61 16.10
C PHE A 32 -1.27 -6.36 14.82
N PHE A 33 -2.11 -7.39 14.93
CA PHE A 33 -2.59 -8.15 13.78
C PHE A 33 -3.41 -7.26 12.84
N ILE A 34 -4.45 -6.59 13.33
CA ILE A 34 -5.29 -5.70 12.52
C ILE A 34 -4.43 -4.60 11.89
N ASN A 35 -3.52 -4.01 12.65
CA ASN A 35 -2.61 -2.97 12.14
C ASN A 35 -1.76 -3.48 10.98
N SER A 36 -1.23 -4.69 11.08
CA SER A 36 -0.41 -5.29 10.01
C SER A 36 -1.23 -5.55 8.73
N GLU A 37 -2.49 -5.96 8.86
CA GLU A 37 -3.39 -6.27 7.75
C GLU A 37 -3.78 -5.03 6.93
N ILE A 38 -3.97 -3.88 7.58
CA ILE A 38 -4.40 -2.64 6.92
C ILE A 38 -3.25 -1.76 6.43
N SER A 39 -2.06 -1.88 7.03
CA SER A 39 -0.93 -0.96 6.80
C SER A 39 -0.52 -0.86 5.33
N ILE A 40 -0.47 -2.00 4.63
CA ILE A 40 -0.02 -2.03 3.22
C ILE A 40 -0.97 -1.24 2.31
N ALA A 41 -2.28 -1.36 2.55
CA ALA A 41 -3.29 -0.66 1.75
C ALA A 41 -3.39 0.83 2.10
N LEU A 42 -2.98 1.23 3.32
CA LEU A 42 -2.94 2.62 3.79
C LEU A 42 -1.78 3.43 3.21
N ILE A 43 -0.59 2.81 3.09
CA ILE A 43 0.68 3.46 2.68
C ILE A 43 0.50 4.49 1.54
N PRO A 44 -0.25 4.20 0.47
CA PRO A 44 -0.33 5.14 -0.63
C PRO A 44 -1.22 6.36 -0.39
N PHE A 45 -2.27 6.23 0.43
CA PHE A 45 -3.08 7.39 0.84
C PHE A 45 -2.26 8.32 1.72
N LEU A 46 -1.60 7.72 2.73
CA LEU A 46 -0.68 8.44 3.63
C LEU A 46 0.39 9.16 2.80
N SER A 47 0.99 8.47 1.83
CA SER A 47 2.01 9.05 0.95
C SER A 47 1.49 10.20 0.09
N SER A 48 0.24 10.12 -0.39
CA SER A 48 -0.39 11.17 -1.20
C SER A 48 -0.63 12.45 -0.38
N ILE A 49 -1.12 12.31 0.85
CA ILE A 49 -1.35 13.44 1.77
C ILE A 49 -0.01 14.07 2.17
N ALA A 50 0.98 13.25 2.50
CA ALA A 50 2.31 13.72 2.84
C ALA A 50 2.98 14.49 1.68
N ASP A 51 2.91 13.97 0.45
CA ASP A 51 3.42 14.67 -0.75
C ASP A 51 2.70 16.01 -0.98
N GLY A 52 1.40 16.08 -0.67
CA GLY A 52 0.63 17.32 -0.66
C GLY A 52 1.21 18.36 0.30
N TRP A 53 1.49 17.97 1.54
CA TRP A 53 2.09 18.85 2.54
C TRP A 53 3.50 19.28 2.20
N VAL A 54 4.35 18.38 1.70
CA VAL A 54 5.69 18.75 1.21
C VAL A 54 5.59 19.89 0.19
N GLY A 55 4.61 19.85 -0.71
CA GLY A 55 4.34 20.94 -1.65
C GLY A 55 3.88 22.24 -0.97
N VAL A 56 3.05 22.15 0.06
CA VAL A 56 2.56 23.31 0.83
C VAL A 56 3.70 23.98 1.61
N TYR A 57 4.53 23.22 2.33
CA TYR A 57 5.69 23.75 3.06
C TYR A 57 6.67 24.45 2.12
N LYS A 58 6.95 23.87 0.94
CA LYS A 58 7.77 24.52 -0.10
C LYS A 58 7.16 25.83 -0.60
N THR A 59 5.84 25.89 -0.73
CA THR A 59 5.13 27.13 -1.11
C THR A 59 5.27 28.22 -0.04
N PHE A 60 5.41 27.84 1.23
CA PHE A 60 5.72 28.75 2.34
C PHE A 60 7.21 29.05 2.50
N GLY A 61 8.07 28.54 1.62
CA GLY A 61 9.53 28.72 1.72
C GLY A 61 10.18 27.92 2.85
N ILE A 62 9.49 26.91 3.39
CA ILE A 62 10.01 26.00 4.40
C ILE A 62 10.60 24.79 3.68
N ASP A 63 11.91 24.59 3.83
CA ASP A 63 12.58 23.40 3.33
C ASP A 63 12.55 22.32 4.42
N LEU A 64 12.01 21.15 4.07
CA LEU A 64 11.86 20.03 5.00
C LEU A 64 13.01 19.06 4.77
N GLU A 65 13.85 18.88 5.77
CA GLU A 65 14.90 17.86 5.74
C GLU A 65 14.34 16.52 6.23
N PHE A 66 14.27 15.54 5.33
CA PHE A 66 13.92 14.18 5.67
C PHE A 66 15.15 13.27 5.58
N PRO A 67 15.29 12.28 6.48
CA PRO A 67 16.36 11.30 6.37
C PRO A 67 16.19 10.44 5.10
N ASP A 68 17.32 10.06 4.51
CA ASP A 68 17.33 9.06 3.43
C ASP A 68 17.02 7.67 3.97
N ILE A 69 16.22 6.91 3.21
CA ILE A 69 15.93 5.51 3.50
C ILE A 69 16.69 4.67 2.48
N ASN A 70 17.72 3.97 2.94
CA ASN A 70 18.56 3.11 2.09
C ASN A 70 19.16 3.84 0.86
N GLY A 71 19.59 5.09 1.04
CA GLY A 71 20.16 5.93 -0.02
C GLY A 71 19.13 6.52 -1.00
N VAL A 72 17.84 6.44 -0.68
CA VAL A 72 16.76 7.06 -1.45
C VAL A 72 16.07 8.10 -0.57
N SER A 73 15.92 9.33 -1.09
CA SER A 73 15.25 10.39 -0.34
C SER A 73 13.78 10.08 -0.08
N PHE A 74 13.31 10.40 1.12
CA PHE A 74 11.92 10.19 1.54
C PHE A 74 10.92 10.81 0.56
N GLU A 75 11.16 12.04 0.09
CA GLU A 75 10.31 12.69 -0.91
C GLU A 75 10.19 11.90 -2.22
N LYS A 76 11.27 11.27 -2.67
CA LYS A 76 11.25 10.44 -3.87
C LYS A 76 10.38 9.20 -3.64
N LEU A 77 10.49 8.58 -2.45
CA LEU A 77 9.67 7.43 -2.06
C LEU A 77 8.19 7.79 -1.95
N LEU A 78 7.85 8.96 -1.39
CA LEU A 78 6.47 9.49 -1.34
C LEU A 78 5.87 9.59 -2.75
N LYS A 79 6.57 10.29 -3.65
CA LYS A 79 6.13 10.51 -5.03
C LYS A 79 5.96 9.21 -5.79
N GLN A 80 6.89 8.27 -5.64
CA GLN A 80 6.83 6.99 -6.33
C GLN A 80 5.69 6.10 -5.80
N THR A 81 5.47 6.08 -4.49
CA THR A 81 4.36 5.35 -3.86
C THR A 81 3.01 5.92 -4.28
N ARG A 82 2.87 7.26 -4.34
CA ARG A 82 1.68 7.94 -4.91
C ARG A 82 1.47 7.59 -6.38
N VAL A 83 2.52 7.60 -7.19
CA VAL A 83 2.48 7.33 -8.64
C VAL A 83 2.20 5.86 -8.96
N SER A 84 2.36 4.94 -7.99
CA SER A 84 1.97 3.52 -8.10
C SER A 84 0.52 3.32 -8.54
N TYR A 85 -0.36 4.29 -8.26
CA TYR A 85 -1.75 4.34 -8.70
C TYR A 85 -1.92 4.87 -10.13
N LYS A 86 -1.13 5.89 -10.49
CA LYS A 86 -1.14 6.55 -11.81
C LYS A 86 -0.35 5.81 -12.88
N LEU A 87 0.44 4.82 -12.46
CA LEU A 87 1.46 4.13 -13.26
C LEU A 87 0.91 3.48 -14.54
N TYR A 88 -0.40 3.27 -14.63
CA TYR A 88 -1.06 2.57 -15.72
C TYR A 88 -1.91 3.46 -16.62
N THR A 89 -2.18 4.71 -16.21
CA THR A 89 -2.83 5.74 -17.04
C THR A 89 -1.81 6.61 -17.76
N ASP A 90 -0.65 6.86 -17.14
CA ASP A 90 0.33 7.85 -17.62
C ASP A 90 1.41 7.24 -18.54
N LYS A 91 1.65 5.93 -18.48
CA LYS A 91 2.63 5.23 -19.33
C LYS A 91 1.97 4.66 -20.57
N LYS A 92 2.70 4.65 -21.70
CA LYS A 92 2.29 3.88 -22.89
C LYS A 92 1.95 2.44 -22.47
N ASN A 93 0.74 1.98 -22.80
CA ASN A 93 0.18 0.69 -22.36
C ASN A 93 1.19 -0.49 -22.43
N ASN A 94 1.95 -0.58 -23.53
CA ASN A 94 2.96 -1.63 -23.71
C ASN A 94 4.09 -1.61 -22.66
N LYS A 95 4.50 -0.44 -22.16
CA LYS A 95 5.53 -0.33 -21.11
C LYS A 95 4.98 -0.78 -19.75
N ALA A 96 3.71 -0.45 -19.48
CA ALA A 96 3.01 -0.90 -18.27
C ALA A 96 2.84 -2.42 -18.23
N LYS A 97 2.40 -3.03 -19.33
CA LYS A 97 2.28 -4.50 -19.45
C LYS A 97 3.61 -5.21 -19.22
N LYS A 98 4.68 -4.78 -19.90
CA LYS A 98 6.02 -5.36 -19.72
C LYS A 98 6.49 -5.29 -18.27
N LEU A 99 6.24 -4.17 -17.59
CA LEU A 99 6.60 -4.00 -16.19
C LEU A 99 5.82 -4.95 -15.27
N LEU A 100 4.50 -5.08 -15.44
CA LEU A 100 3.67 -6.00 -14.67
C LEU A 100 4.09 -7.45 -14.85
N ARG A 101 4.35 -7.88 -16.10
CA ARG A 101 4.85 -9.22 -16.39
C ARG A 101 6.20 -9.48 -15.72
N SER A 102 7.14 -8.54 -15.85
CA SER A 102 8.47 -8.67 -15.25
C SER A 102 8.40 -8.84 -13.73
N ARG A 103 7.56 -8.03 -13.07
CA ARG A 103 7.33 -8.08 -11.63
C ARG A 103 6.70 -9.40 -11.19
N ALA A 104 5.70 -9.87 -11.94
CA ALA A 104 5.06 -11.15 -11.62
C ALA A 104 6.03 -12.34 -11.76
N ASN A 105 6.83 -12.37 -12.83
CA ASN A 105 7.91 -13.35 -12.99
C ASN A 105 8.93 -13.29 -11.84
N GLN A 106 9.26 -12.08 -11.37
CA GLN A 106 10.19 -11.90 -10.26
C GLN A 106 9.61 -12.40 -8.93
N ARG A 107 8.35 -12.08 -8.63
CA ARG A 107 7.67 -12.62 -7.44
C ARG A 107 7.65 -14.14 -7.46
N LEU A 108 7.29 -14.76 -8.57
CA LEU A 108 7.28 -16.21 -8.71
C LEU A 108 8.67 -16.81 -8.47
N ARG A 109 9.71 -16.22 -9.09
CA ARG A 109 11.11 -16.66 -8.89
C ARG A 109 11.56 -16.56 -7.43
N VAL A 110 11.20 -15.48 -6.74
CA VAL A 110 11.52 -15.29 -5.32
C VAL A 110 10.73 -16.24 -4.43
N LEU A 111 9.47 -16.53 -4.77
CA LEU A 111 8.63 -17.46 -4.03
C LEU A 111 9.16 -18.91 -4.08
N GLU A 112 9.69 -19.30 -5.24
CA GLU A 112 10.24 -20.64 -5.48
C GLU A 112 11.73 -20.77 -5.14
N SER A 113 12.39 -19.68 -4.74
CA SER A 113 13.86 -19.61 -4.65
C SER A 113 14.46 -20.62 -3.67
N GLU A 114 13.74 -20.88 -2.57
CA GLU A 114 14.19 -21.71 -1.45
C GLU A 114 13.53 -23.10 -1.49
N TYR A 115 12.82 -23.43 -2.57
CA TYR A 115 12.22 -24.76 -2.72
C TYR A 115 13.27 -25.83 -2.97
N ASN A 116 13.18 -26.91 -2.21
CA ASN A 116 13.94 -28.12 -2.45
C ASN A 116 13.42 -28.88 -3.69
N PHE A 117 14.16 -29.92 -4.10
CA PHE A 117 13.83 -30.71 -5.28
C PHE A 117 12.42 -31.30 -5.25
N PHE A 118 11.96 -31.83 -4.11
CA PHE A 118 10.63 -32.42 -3.98
C PHE A 118 9.53 -31.37 -4.08
N GLN A 119 9.72 -30.20 -3.46
CA GLN A 119 8.79 -29.08 -3.57
C GLN A 119 8.66 -28.62 -5.03
N LYS A 120 9.79 -28.48 -5.75
CA LYS A 120 9.82 -28.14 -7.18
C LYS A 120 9.08 -29.17 -8.04
N LEU A 121 9.22 -30.46 -7.72
CA LEU A 121 8.49 -31.52 -8.41
C LEU A 121 6.98 -31.41 -8.17
N ILE A 122 6.55 -31.18 -6.92
CA ILE A 122 5.14 -31.00 -6.58
C ILE A 122 4.54 -29.82 -7.35
N ILE A 123 5.15 -28.63 -7.29
CA ILE A 123 4.61 -27.43 -7.96
C ILE A 123 4.59 -27.57 -9.48
N SER A 124 5.49 -28.37 -10.08
CA SER A 124 5.44 -28.65 -11.52
C SER A 124 4.18 -29.43 -11.91
N LEU A 125 3.63 -30.25 -10.99
CA LEU A 125 2.43 -31.05 -11.20
C LEU A 125 1.15 -30.29 -10.85
N ILE A 126 1.13 -29.59 -9.70
CA ILE A 126 -0.11 -28.96 -9.17
C ILE A 126 -0.18 -27.45 -9.40
N GLY A 127 0.90 -26.83 -9.87
CA GLY A 127 1.05 -25.38 -10.00
C GLY A 127 1.56 -24.71 -8.73
N GLN A 128 1.89 -23.43 -8.85
CA GLN A 128 2.26 -22.55 -7.74
C GLN A 128 1.31 -21.35 -7.71
N CYS A 129 0.60 -21.15 -6.60
CA CYS A 129 -0.10 -19.89 -6.37
C CYS A 129 0.93 -18.78 -6.13
N ASP A 130 0.76 -17.64 -6.79
CA ASP A 130 1.77 -16.58 -6.88
C ASP A 130 1.18 -15.18 -6.73
N LEU A 131 -0.12 -15.12 -6.42
CA LEU A 131 -0.83 -13.91 -6.02
C LEU A 131 -1.60 -14.17 -4.73
N GLY A 132 -1.03 -13.72 -3.61
CA GLY A 132 -1.73 -13.67 -2.33
C GLY A 132 -2.66 -12.47 -2.30
N VAL A 133 -3.91 -12.68 -1.88
CA VAL A 133 -4.96 -11.67 -1.84
C VAL A 133 -5.46 -11.54 -0.41
N PHE A 134 -5.39 -10.32 0.10
CA PHE A 134 -5.91 -9.92 1.40
C PHE A 134 -7.38 -9.60 1.26
N THR A 135 -8.21 -10.20 2.10
CA THR A 135 -9.66 -10.00 2.07
C THR A 135 -10.21 -9.57 3.42
N PHE A 136 -11.26 -8.76 3.38
CA PHE A 136 -11.99 -8.29 4.55
C PHE A 136 -13.46 -8.66 4.36
N SER A 137 -13.99 -9.51 5.25
CA SER A 137 -15.32 -10.12 5.11
C SER A 137 -15.52 -10.73 3.71
N SER A 138 -14.52 -11.49 3.23
CA SER A 138 -14.43 -12.07 1.87
C SER A 138 -14.30 -11.09 0.69
N LEU A 139 -14.27 -9.77 0.91
CA LEU A 139 -14.00 -8.80 -0.16
C LEU A 139 -12.49 -8.56 -0.30
N PRO A 140 -11.89 -8.73 -1.49
CA PRO A 140 -10.47 -8.47 -1.67
C PRO A 140 -10.19 -6.97 -1.55
N TYR A 141 -9.25 -6.59 -0.69
CA TYR A 141 -8.88 -5.19 -0.45
C TYR A 141 -7.41 -4.88 -0.72
N GLY A 142 -6.58 -5.91 -0.85
CA GLY A 142 -5.17 -5.79 -1.15
C GLY A 142 -4.63 -7.07 -1.78
N ASN A 143 -3.47 -7.00 -2.43
CA ASN A 143 -2.77 -8.19 -2.90
C ASN A 143 -1.25 -8.01 -2.96
N THR A 144 -0.52 -9.12 -3.07
CA THR A 144 0.95 -9.12 -3.11
C THR A 144 1.52 -8.42 -4.34
N SER A 145 0.77 -8.31 -5.44
CA SER A 145 1.21 -7.50 -6.58
C SER A 145 1.22 -6.01 -6.27
N GLN A 146 0.22 -5.48 -5.55
CA GLN A 146 0.22 -4.09 -5.08
C GLN A 146 1.39 -3.84 -4.14
N LEU A 147 1.62 -4.75 -3.19
CA LEU A 147 2.75 -4.68 -2.27
C LEU A 147 4.09 -4.60 -3.02
N SER A 148 4.33 -5.49 -4.00
CA SER A 148 5.55 -5.41 -4.81
C SER A 148 5.67 -4.09 -5.55
N ILE A 149 4.59 -3.57 -6.14
CA ILE A 149 4.64 -2.26 -6.83
C ILE A 149 5.12 -1.15 -5.88
N TYR A 150 4.67 -1.16 -4.62
CA TYR A 150 5.10 -0.18 -3.61
C TYR A 150 6.56 -0.41 -3.23
N LEU A 151 6.93 -1.66 -2.94
CA LEU A 151 8.25 -2.09 -2.50
C LEU A 151 9.37 -1.89 -3.55
N ASP A 152 9.07 -2.05 -4.83
CA ASP A 152 10.01 -1.81 -5.94
C ASP A 152 10.65 -0.42 -5.91
N ASN A 153 9.98 0.56 -5.31
CA ASN A 153 10.50 1.93 -5.21
C ASN A 153 11.60 2.06 -4.13
N PHE A 154 11.62 1.12 -3.18
CA PHE A 154 12.51 1.14 -2.02
C PHE A 154 13.82 0.37 -2.24
N TYR A 155 13.85 -0.55 -3.22
CA TYR A 155 15.04 -1.32 -3.56
C TYR A 155 14.93 -1.89 -4.97
N GLU A 156 16.10 -2.10 -5.59
CA GLU A 156 16.21 -2.86 -6.83
C GLU A 156 15.84 -4.32 -6.55
N MET A 157 14.59 -4.69 -6.86
CA MET A 157 14.12 -6.08 -6.74
C MET A 157 15.02 -7.08 -7.48
N ASP A 158 15.73 -6.64 -8.52
CA ASP A 158 16.65 -7.48 -9.30
C ASP A 158 17.80 -8.05 -8.47
N ASN A 159 18.13 -7.39 -7.34
CA ASN A 159 19.12 -7.85 -6.37
C ASN A 159 18.53 -8.72 -5.25
N ILE A 160 17.28 -9.18 -5.40
CA ILE A 160 16.60 -10.06 -4.45
C ILE A 160 16.42 -11.43 -5.10
N HIS A 161 17.15 -12.40 -4.58
CA HIS A 161 17.18 -13.76 -5.11
C HIS A 161 16.47 -14.75 -4.21
N THR A 162 16.16 -14.38 -2.96
CA THR A 162 15.45 -15.27 -2.03
C THR A 162 14.34 -14.59 -1.26
N ILE A 163 13.33 -15.37 -0.87
CA ILE A 163 12.22 -14.89 -0.04
C ILE A 163 12.70 -14.38 1.32
N SER A 164 13.70 -15.04 1.93
CA SER A 164 14.28 -14.59 3.20
C SER A 164 14.92 -13.20 3.09
N ILE A 165 15.66 -12.94 2.00
CA ILE A 165 16.25 -11.62 1.72
C ILE A 165 15.15 -10.58 1.48
N LEU A 166 14.09 -10.95 0.75
CA LEU A 166 12.95 -10.06 0.51
C LEU A 166 12.33 -9.61 1.83
N GLN A 167 11.98 -10.57 2.70
CA GLN A 167 11.35 -10.32 4.00
C GLN A 167 12.21 -9.40 4.87
N GLN A 168 13.50 -9.71 5.01
CA GLN A 168 14.41 -8.92 5.85
C GLN A 168 14.54 -7.47 5.35
N LYS A 169 14.74 -7.29 4.04
CA LYS A 169 14.87 -5.94 3.45
C LYS A 169 13.55 -5.18 3.51
N SER A 170 12.44 -5.82 3.17
CA SER A 170 11.12 -5.17 3.18
C SER A 170 10.73 -4.73 4.58
N GLN A 171 10.97 -5.56 5.60
CA GLN A 171 10.60 -5.23 6.98
C GLN A 171 11.30 -3.96 7.46
N LYS A 172 12.64 -3.91 7.35
CA LYS A 172 13.43 -2.76 7.81
C LYS A 172 12.99 -1.46 7.12
N ILE A 173 12.83 -1.51 5.80
CA ILE A 173 12.52 -0.32 5.02
C ILE A 173 11.08 0.14 5.24
N LEU A 174 10.12 -0.78 5.27
CA LEU A 174 8.72 -0.43 5.53
C LEU A 174 8.54 0.17 6.92
N ILE A 175 9.23 -0.33 7.94
CA ILE A 175 9.21 0.25 9.30
C ILE A 175 9.73 1.69 9.26
N GLN A 176 10.93 1.92 8.72
CA GLN A 176 11.51 3.27 8.65
C GLN A 176 10.61 4.24 7.87
N PHE A 177 10.09 3.79 6.72
CA PHE A 177 9.20 4.62 5.91
C PHE A 177 7.89 4.93 6.64
N ALA A 178 7.28 3.95 7.30
CA ALA A 178 6.04 4.13 8.06
C ALA A 178 6.24 5.03 9.28
N GLU A 179 7.37 4.94 9.98
CA GLU A 179 7.72 5.80 11.11
C GLU A 179 7.86 7.27 10.69
N ILE A 180 8.64 7.54 9.64
CA ILE A 180 8.83 8.91 9.13
C ILE A 180 7.52 9.47 8.61
N LEU A 181 6.76 8.66 7.86
CA LEU A 181 5.48 9.06 7.28
C LEU A 181 4.43 9.37 8.33
N SER A 182 4.26 8.49 9.32
CA SER A 182 3.28 8.69 10.39
C SER A 182 3.65 9.88 11.27
N SER A 183 4.92 10.03 11.64
CA SER A 183 5.41 11.17 12.42
C SER A 183 5.21 12.49 11.70
N PHE A 184 5.54 12.56 10.41
CA PHE A 184 5.35 13.76 9.61
C PHE A 184 3.87 14.18 9.55
N LEU A 185 2.98 13.23 9.27
CA LEU A 185 1.53 13.51 9.19
C LEU A 185 0.95 13.93 10.54
N TYR A 186 1.41 13.29 11.62
CA TYR A 186 0.97 13.62 12.98
C TYR A 186 1.45 15.00 13.45
N GLU A 187 2.71 15.37 13.19
CA GLU A 187 3.19 16.72 13.54
C GLU A 187 2.53 17.79 12.66
N THR A 188 2.28 17.47 11.39
CA THR A 188 1.54 18.38 10.50
C THR A 188 0.09 18.59 10.98
N SER A 189 -0.58 17.53 11.45
CA SER A 189 -1.94 17.65 12.01
C SER A 189 -1.98 18.47 13.30
N LYS A 190 -0.93 18.45 14.14
CA LYS A 190 -0.85 19.36 15.30
C LYS A 190 -0.76 20.83 14.91
N ILE A 191 -0.07 21.14 13.81
CA ILE A 191 0.16 22.53 13.38
C ILE A 191 -1.07 23.10 12.68
N PHE A 192 -1.70 22.31 11.81
CA PHE A 192 -2.76 22.77 10.91
C PHE A 192 -4.15 22.17 11.18
N GLY A 193 -4.22 21.17 12.05
CA GLY A 193 -5.46 20.48 12.37
C GLY A 193 -6.35 21.24 13.33
N GLU A 194 -7.58 20.75 13.48
CA GLU A 194 -8.55 21.30 14.40
C GLU A 194 -8.34 20.69 15.80
N GLU A 195 -8.46 21.48 16.87
CA GLU A 195 -8.24 21.04 18.27
C GLU A 195 -9.12 19.83 18.69
N HIS A 196 -10.19 19.55 17.94
CA HIS A 196 -11.23 18.58 18.28
C HIS A 196 -10.94 17.11 17.91
N VAL A 197 -9.78 16.77 17.33
CA VAL A 197 -9.47 15.36 16.95
C VAL A 197 -9.09 14.49 18.17
N THR A 198 -9.09 15.05 19.37
CA THR A 198 -8.61 14.40 20.60
C THR A 198 -9.73 13.68 21.37
N ASN A 199 -10.15 12.51 20.90
CA ASN A 199 -10.81 11.51 21.77
C ASN A 199 -10.62 10.07 21.26
N SER A 200 -9.37 9.67 21.02
CA SER A 200 -8.95 8.36 20.46
C SER A 200 -9.14 7.14 21.39
N THR A 201 -10.16 7.13 22.24
CA THR A 201 -10.48 5.98 23.12
C THR A 201 -11.52 5.03 22.53
N LYS A 202 -12.11 5.36 21.37
CA LYS A 202 -13.09 4.52 20.70
C LYS A 202 -12.40 3.42 19.88
N LYS A 203 -12.88 2.20 20.04
CA LYS A 203 -12.41 1.01 19.29
C LYS A 203 -12.90 1.08 17.85
N SER A 204 -12.02 0.75 16.89
CA SER A 204 -12.39 0.55 15.48
C SER A 204 -13.46 -0.54 15.34
N ASP A 205 -14.36 -0.42 14.36
CA ASP A 205 -15.38 -1.44 14.02
C ASP A 205 -14.80 -2.54 13.11
N ILE A 206 -13.60 -3.00 13.48
CA ILE A 206 -12.79 -3.98 12.76
C ILE A 206 -12.40 -5.09 13.72
N PHE A 207 -12.66 -6.33 13.32
CA PHE A 207 -12.33 -7.53 14.07
C PHE A 207 -11.36 -8.40 13.27
N SER A 208 -10.40 -9.04 13.94
CA SER A 208 -9.40 -9.90 13.30
C SER A 208 -10.03 -11.05 12.49
N THR A 209 -11.18 -11.56 12.94
CA THR A 209 -11.93 -12.63 12.28
C THR A 209 -12.50 -12.24 10.91
N GLN A 210 -12.48 -10.96 10.57
CA GLN A 210 -12.91 -10.48 9.26
C GLN A 210 -11.80 -10.54 8.22
N PHE A 211 -10.54 -10.69 8.63
CA PHE A 211 -9.42 -10.79 7.71
C PHE A 211 -9.16 -12.24 7.33
N GLU A 212 -9.01 -12.47 6.03
CA GLU A 212 -8.60 -13.77 5.47
C GLU A 212 -7.61 -13.54 4.33
N HIS A 213 -6.71 -14.50 4.12
CA HIS A 213 -5.80 -14.53 2.97
C HIS A 213 -6.20 -15.65 2.02
N LYS A 214 -6.27 -15.35 0.72
CA LYS A 214 -6.59 -16.30 -0.33
C LYS A 214 -5.51 -16.27 -1.40
N ASP A 215 -5.01 -17.44 -1.78
CA ASP A 215 -3.98 -17.58 -2.78
C ASP A 215 -4.57 -17.91 -4.16
N TYR A 216 -4.06 -17.22 -5.17
CA TYR A 216 -4.52 -17.32 -6.56
C TYR A 216 -3.35 -17.71 -7.48
N PHE A 217 -3.70 -18.42 -8.54
CA PHE A 217 -2.83 -18.65 -9.69
C PHE A 217 -2.94 -17.47 -10.65
N TYR A 218 -1.82 -16.81 -10.90
CA TYR A 218 -1.71 -15.74 -11.88
C TYR A 218 -0.82 -16.13 -13.06
N MET A 219 0.43 -16.53 -12.83
CA MET A 219 1.37 -16.88 -13.90
C MET A 219 1.07 -18.24 -14.53
N ASP A 220 0.46 -19.17 -13.79
CA ASP A 220 0.00 -20.44 -14.34
C ASP A 220 -1.25 -20.24 -15.21
N SER A 221 -1.02 -20.03 -16.51
CA SER A 221 -2.08 -19.82 -17.51
C SER A 221 -3.14 -20.93 -17.57
N LYS A 222 -2.84 -22.17 -17.16
CA LYS A 222 -3.81 -23.28 -17.18
C LYS A 222 -4.74 -23.27 -15.97
N ARG A 223 -4.27 -22.76 -14.83
CA ARG A 223 -4.97 -22.78 -13.54
C ARG A 223 -5.42 -21.39 -13.07
N ARG A 224 -5.17 -20.36 -13.88
CA ARG A 224 -5.44 -18.98 -13.52
C ARG A 224 -6.87 -18.79 -13.05
N ASN A 225 -7.00 -18.12 -11.92
CA ASN A 225 -8.29 -17.93 -11.24
C ASN A 225 -8.53 -16.48 -10.80
N ILE A 226 -7.90 -15.50 -11.46
CA ILE A 226 -8.18 -14.07 -11.28
C ILE A 226 -8.93 -13.51 -12.50
N LEU A 227 -9.92 -12.65 -12.25
CA LEU A 227 -10.73 -11.91 -13.25
C LEU A 227 -10.79 -12.59 -14.63
N THR A 228 -11.55 -13.68 -14.74
CA THR A 228 -11.64 -14.48 -15.95
C THR A 228 -12.25 -13.70 -17.14
N GLY A 229 -11.70 -13.87 -18.34
CA GLY A 229 -12.17 -13.16 -19.54
C GLY A 229 -11.13 -13.08 -20.66
N ASN A 230 -11.43 -12.29 -21.69
CA ASN A 230 -10.61 -12.16 -22.91
C ASN A 230 -9.60 -10.98 -22.87
N LEU A 231 -9.36 -10.39 -21.70
CA LEU A 231 -8.37 -9.32 -21.55
C LEU A 231 -6.97 -9.89 -21.35
N ASP A 232 -5.94 -9.13 -21.71
CA ASP A 232 -4.56 -9.51 -21.40
C ASP A 232 -4.34 -9.65 -19.89
N ASP A 233 -3.53 -10.62 -19.49
CA ASP A 233 -3.23 -10.97 -18.09
C ASP A 233 -2.85 -9.75 -17.26
N GLU A 234 -2.01 -8.88 -17.82
CA GLU A 234 -1.51 -7.69 -17.14
C GLU A 234 -2.62 -6.65 -16.94
N ILE A 235 -3.58 -6.57 -17.87
CA ILE A 235 -4.75 -5.71 -17.73
C ILE A 235 -5.66 -6.27 -16.64
N GLN A 236 -5.89 -7.58 -16.61
CA GLN A 236 -6.67 -8.23 -15.56
C GLN A 236 -6.05 -7.96 -14.19
N LEU A 237 -4.75 -8.16 -14.02
CA LEU A 237 -4.05 -7.87 -12.76
C LEU A 237 -4.15 -6.39 -12.38
N HIS A 238 -4.03 -5.49 -13.35
CA HIS A 238 -4.16 -4.06 -13.10
C HIS A 238 -5.58 -3.68 -12.61
N LEU A 239 -6.62 -4.16 -13.29
CA LEU A 239 -8.01 -3.94 -12.88
C LEU A 239 -8.30 -4.55 -11.52
N PHE A 240 -7.72 -5.72 -11.23
CA PHE A 240 -7.87 -6.36 -9.93
C PHE A 240 -7.22 -5.55 -8.81
N ASN A 241 -6.06 -4.94 -9.05
CA ASN A 241 -5.43 -4.01 -8.10
C ASN A 241 -6.32 -2.78 -7.82
N ILE A 242 -6.95 -2.21 -8.86
CA ILE A 242 -7.91 -1.10 -8.69
C ILE A 242 -9.12 -1.56 -7.87
N TYR A 243 -9.68 -2.72 -8.20
CA TYR A 243 -10.82 -3.30 -7.48
C TYR A 243 -10.50 -3.51 -5.99
N CYS A 244 -9.34 -4.08 -5.69
CA CYS A 244 -8.84 -4.23 -4.32
C CYS A 244 -8.78 -2.87 -3.60
N GLN A 245 -8.16 -1.86 -4.22
CA GLN A 245 -8.05 -0.56 -3.56
C GLN A 245 -9.41 0.09 -3.31
N ASN A 246 -10.31 0.04 -4.29
CA ASN A 246 -11.65 0.59 -4.12
C ASN A 246 -12.36 -0.11 -2.95
N ASN A 247 -12.26 -1.44 -2.84
CA ASN A 247 -12.84 -2.15 -1.71
C ASN A 247 -12.21 -1.73 -0.38
N PHE A 248 -10.90 -1.48 -0.33
CA PHE A 248 -10.27 -0.93 0.86
C PHE A 248 -10.90 0.42 1.23
N ILE A 249 -11.01 1.35 0.28
CA ILE A 249 -11.57 2.71 0.50
C ILE A 249 -13.03 2.65 0.97
N PHE A 250 -13.84 1.76 0.40
CA PHE A 250 -15.28 1.74 0.65
C PHE A 250 -15.69 0.88 1.84
N TYR A 251 -14.93 -0.18 2.17
CA TYR A 251 -15.35 -1.17 3.16
C TYR A 251 -14.42 -1.28 4.37
N VAL A 252 -13.13 -0.96 4.24
CA VAL A 252 -12.15 -1.09 5.33
C VAL A 252 -11.83 0.27 5.94
N PHE A 253 -11.38 1.22 5.12
CA PHE A 253 -10.97 2.55 5.54
C PHE A 253 -12.04 3.29 6.37
N PRO A 254 -13.34 3.28 6.01
CA PRO A 254 -14.37 3.98 6.78
C PRO A 254 -14.58 3.41 8.19
N LYS A 255 -14.22 2.14 8.41
CA LYS A 255 -14.33 1.46 9.72
C LYS A 255 -13.15 1.75 10.66
N LEU A 256 -12.09 2.37 10.13
CA LEU A 256 -10.96 2.85 10.92
C LEU A 256 -11.28 4.17 11.62
N PHE A 257 -12.25 4.92 11.09
CA PHE A 257 -12.73 6.14 11.74
C PHE A 257 -13.66 5.82 12.90
N GLU A 258 -13.64 6.69 13.90
CA GLU A 258 -14.62 6.66 14.96
C GLU A 258 -16.01 6.91 14.37
N LYS A 259 -16.98 6.07 14.73
CA LYS A 259 -18.38 6.48 14.57
C LYS A 259 -18.72 7.49 15.66
N ASP A 260 -19.20 8.64 15.24
CA ASP A 260 -20.17 9.36 16.06
C ASP A 260 -21.41 8.47 16.15
N THR A 261 -21.62 7.93 17.34
CA THR A 261 -22.93 7.41 17.73
C THR A 261 -23.86 8.61 17.82
N THR A 262 -24.48 8.99 16.72
CA THR A 262 -25.73 9.77 16.70
C THR A 262 -26.88 8.88 17.10
#